data_AF-A0A0J6BDB9-F1
#
_entry.id   AF-A0A0J6BDB9-F1
#
_cell.length_a   1.000
_cell.length_b   1.000
_cell.length_c   1.000
_cell.angle_alpha   90.00
_cell.angle_beta   90.00
_cell.angle_gamma   90.00
#
_symmetry.space_group_name_H-M   'P 1'
#
loop_
_entity.id
_entity.type
_entity.pdbx_description
1 polymer ?
#
loop_
_entity_poly.entity_id
_entity_poly.type
_entity_poly.pdbx_seq_one_letter_code
_entity_poly.pdbx_strand_id
1 'polypeptide(L)'
;MQRRGRVYLQVMWASLEQQSFPLTAEEYTARLARLVAALNDLGVAEAVRRWLATTPDRPRLGKALGLPLEVSGARLKEFLL
;
A
#
# COMPACT_ATOMS: atom_id res chain seq x y z
N MET A 1 25.84 -3.02 -9.32
CA MET A 1 24.84 -1.98 -9.67
C MET A 1 23.48 -2.46 -9.17
N GLN A 2 23.08 -2.12 -7.93
CA GLN A 2 21.79 -2.53 -7.35
C GLN A 2 20.69 -1.69 -8.03
N ARG A 3 19.91 -2.28 -8.95
CA ARG A 3 18.69 -1.64 -9.45
C ARG A 3 17.67 -1.65 -8.30
N ARG A 4 17.57 -0.55 -7.55
CA ARG A 4 16.48 -0.33 -6.58
C ARG A 4 15.17 -0.33 -7.39
N GLY A 5 14.46 -1.45 -7.42
CA GLY A 5 13.13 -1.53 -8.00
C GLY A 5 12.22 -0.54 -7.26
N ARG A 6 11.57 0.36 -8.00
CA ARG A 6 10.61 1.30 -7.42
C ARG A 6 9.35 0.52 -7.06
N VAL A 7 8.95 0.58 -5.80
CA VAL A 7 7.71 -0.02 -5.30
C VAL A 7 6.63 1.06 -5.28
N TYR A 8 5.41 0.70 -5.68
CA TYR A 8 4.26 1.59 -5.66
C TYR A 8 3.10 0.92 -4.94
N LEU A 9 2.43 1.67 -4.05
CA LEU A 9 1.11 1.31 -3.55
C LEU A 9 0.06 1.82 -4.55
N GLN A 10 -0.77 0.91 -5.07
CA GLN A 10 -1.87 1.26 -5.96
C GLN A 10 -3.20 1.10 -5.22
N VAL A 11 -3.93 2.20 -5.06
CA VAL A 11 -5.29 2.20 -4.54
C VAL A 11 -6.23 2.22 -5.74
N MET A 12 -6.92 1.10 -5.95
CA MET A 12 -7.90 0.98 -7.01
C MET A 12 -9.21 1.64 -6.62
N TRP A 13 -9.99 2.01 -7.63
CA TRP A 13 -11.29 2.65 -7.50
C TRP A 13 -12.41 1.68 -7.09
N ALA A 14 -12.17 0.37 -7.25
CA ALA A 14 -13.15 -0.66 -6.97
C ALA A 14 -13.34 -0.85 -5.46
N SER A 15 -14.57 -0.68 -4.99
CA SER A 15 -14.98 -0.95 -3.61
C SER A 15 -15.72 -2.29 -3.53
N LEU A 16 -15.76 -2.86 -2.32
CA LEU A 16 -16.45 -4.13 -2.03
C LEU A 16 -17.95 -4.11 -2.43
N GLU A 17 -18.55 -2.92 -2.52
CA GLU A 17 -19.97 -2.71 -2.81
C GLU A 17 -20.32 -2.91 -4.30
N GLN A 18 -19.33 -3.09 -5.17
CA GLN A 18 -19.57 -3.32 -6.59
C GLN A 18 -19.91 -4.78 -6.86
N GLN A 19 -20.96 -5.03 -7.65
CA GLN A 19 -21.42 -6.39 -8.00
C GLN A 19 -20.33 -7.25 -8.67
N SER A 20 -19.35 -6.64 -9.34
CA SER A 20 -18.25 -7.33 -10.02
C SER A 20 -16.94 -7.32 -9.21
N PHE A 21 -16.98 -7.02 -7.91
CA PHE A 21 -15.77 -7.08 -7.09
C PHE A 21 -15.26 -8.52 -6.99
N PRO A 22 -13.97 -8.77 -7.27
CA PRO A 22 -13.46 -10.13 -7.52
C PRO A 22 -13.24 -10.95 -6.25
N LEU A 23 -13.48 -10.40 -5.06
CA LEU A 23 -13.25 -11.06 -3.77
C LEU A 23 -14.49 -11.02 -2.89
N THR A 24 -14.64 -12.01 -2.02
CA THR A 24 -15.58 -11.92 -0.89
C THR A 24 -15.09 -10.91 0.16
N ALA A 25 -15.95 -10.58 1.13
CA ALA A 25 -15.60 -9.71 2.24
C ALA A 25 -14.44 -10.28 3.09
N GLU A 26 -14.45 -11.60 3.33
CA GLU A 26 -13.44 -12.30 4.10
C GLU A 26 -12.10 -12.30 3.35
N GLU A 27 -12.11 -12.62 2.06
CA GLU A 27 -10.91 -12.61 1.21
C GLU A 27 -10.31 -11.21 1.10
N TYR A 28 -11.16 -10.18 0.97
CA TYR A 28 -10.73 -8.80 0.93
C TYR A 28 -10.06 -8.40 2.24
N THR A 29 -10.66 -8.75 3.38
CA THR A 29 -10.11 -8.48 4.71
C THR A 29 -8.77 -9.18 4.92
N ALA A 30 -8.67 -10.45 4.54
CA ALA A 30 -7.41 -11.21 4.61
C ALA A 30 -6.33 -10.62 3.68
N ARG A 31 -6.71 -10.10 2.51
CA ARG A 31 -5.79 -9.41 1.60
C ARG A 31 -5.32 -8.08 2.19
N LEU A 32 -6.20 -7.30 2.81
CA LEU A 32 -5.83 -6.06 3.51
C LEU A 32 -4.86 -6.33 4.67
N ALA A 33 -5.11 -7.36 5.48
CA ALA A 33 -4.22 -7.74 6.58
C ALA A 33 -2.79 -8.04 6.10
N ARG A 34 -2.65 -8.82 5.02
CA ARG A 34 -1.34 -9.12 4.40
C ARG A 34 -0.67 -7.86 3.85
N LEU A 35 -1.43 -6.95 3.23
CA LEU A 35 -0.90 -5.70 2.70
C LEU A 35 -0.39 -4.80 3.84
N VAL A 36 -1.15 -4.67 4.93
CA VAL A 36 -0.75 -3.91 6.12
C VAL A 36 0.52 -4.48 6.74
N ALA A 37 0.61 -5.80 6.88
CA ALA A 37 1.84 -6.46 7.37
C ALA A 37 3.05 -6.10 6.50
N ALA A 38 2.92 -6.20 5.17
CA ALA A 38 4.01 -5.83 4.25
C ALA A 38 4.40 -4.34 4.37
N LEU A 39 3.43 -3.42 4.49
CA LEU A 39 3.74 -1.99 4.68
C LEU A 39 4.46 -1.71 5.99
N ASN A 40 4.10 -2.43 7.05
CA ASN A 40 4.80 -2.36 8.33
C ASN A 40 6.22 -2.89 8.18
N ASP A 41 6.43 -4.08 7.61
CA ASP A 41 7.75 -4.69 7.42
C ASP A 41 8.69 -3.79 6.59
N LEU A 42 8.14 -3.16 5.54
CA LEU A 42 8.87 -2.20 4.71
C LEU A 42 9.14 -0.85 5.41
N GLY A 43 8.56 -0.61 6.59
CA GLY A 43 8.76 0.62 7.37
C GLY A 43 8.10 1.86 6.76
N VAL A 44 7.12 1.68 5.88
CA VAL A 44 6.47 2.78 5.12
C VAL A 44 5.05 3.10 5.60
N ALA A 45 4.56 2.40 6.63
CA ALA A 45 3.18 2.52 7.11
C ALA A 45 2.77 3.97 7.45
N GLU A 46 3.63 4.74 8.13
CA GLU A 46 3.34 6.14 8.48
C GLU A 46 3.27 7.06 7.26
N ALA A 47 4.10 6.83 6.23
CA ALA A 47 4.02 7.56 4.98
C ALA A 47 2.69 7.27 4.27
N VAL A 48 2.27 6.00 4.25
CA VAL A 48 0.99 5.58 3.65
C VAL A 48 -0.20 6.20 4.40
N ARG A 49 -0.24 6.14 5.74
CA ARG A 49 -1.32 6.73 6.55
C ARG A 49 -1.47 8.23 6.28
N ARG A 50 -0.35 8.97 6.33
CA ARG A 50 -0.37 10.41 6.03
C ARG A 50 -0.90 10.68 4.64
N TRP A 51 -0.41 9.95 3.64
CA TRP A 51 -0.87 10.12 2.27
C TRP A 51 -2.36 9.83 2.11
N LEU A 52 -2.88 8.75 2.69
CA LEU A 52 -4.31 8.44 2.66
C LEU A 52 -5.17 9.52 3.32
N ALA A 53 -4.67 10.16 4.38
CA ALA A 53 -5.37 11.22 5.10
C ALA A 53 -5.33 12.58 4.38
N THR A 54 -4.26 12.87 3.64
CA THR A 54 -4.04 14.20 3.05
C THR A 54 -4.19 14.25 1.54
N THR A 55 -4.27 13.12 0.84
CA THR A 55 -4.34 13.12 -0.62
C THR A 55 -5.70 13.68 -1.09
N PRO A 56 -5.71 14.75 -1.90
CA PRO A 56 -6.95 15.33 -2.40
C PRO A 56 -7.57 14.48 -3.52
N ASP A 57 -6.76 13.63 -4.15
CA ASP A 57 -7.16 12.80 -5.27
C ASP A 57 -7.92 11.55 -4.81
N ARG A 58 -9.01 11.25 -5.53
CA ARG A 58 -9.76 9.99 -5.38
C ARG A 58 -9.46 9.07 -6.56
N PRO A 59 -9.33 7.75 -6.34
CA PRO A 59 -9.21 6.81 -7.45
C PRO A 59 -10.47 6.87 -8.32
N ARG A 60 -10.29 6.79 -9.65
CA ARG A 60 -11.37 6.93 -10.63
C ARG A 60 -11.53 5.64 -11.44
N LEU A 61 -12.69 5.44 -12.05
CA LEU A 61 -12.93 4.30 -12.95
C LEU A 61 -11.77 4.17 -13.96
N GLY A 62 -11.09 3.02 -13.92
CA GLY A 62 -9.95 2.73 -14.80
C GLY A 62 -8.62 3.42 -14.46
N LYS A 63 -8.56 4.26 -13.40
CA LYS A 63 -7.33 4.95 -12.96
C LYS A 63 -7.08 4.74 -11.47
N ALA A 64 -6.07 3.92 -11.16
CA ALA A 64 -5.58 3.74 -9.81
C ALA A 64 -4.86 5.00 -9.30
N LEU A 65 -4.99 5.26 -8.01
CA LEU A 65 -4.18 6.26 -7.33
C LEU A 65 -2.87 5.60 -6.87
N GLY A 66 -1.74 6.14 -7.31
CA GLY A 66 -0.42 5.57 -7.04
C GLY A 66 0.38 6.39 -6.03
N LEU A 67 0.91 5.73 -5.01
CA LEU A 67 1.90 6.30 -4.08
C LEU A 67 3.25 5.59 -4.29
N PRO A 68 4.31 6.29 -4.71
CA PRO A 68 5.66 5.74 -4.67
C PRO A 68 6.08 5.48 -3.22
N LEU A 69 6.62 4.29 -2.94
CA LEU A 69 7.10 3.90 -1.63
C LEU A 69 8.62 4.00 -1.57
N GLU A 70 9.12 4.87 -0.70
CA GLU A 70 10.53 4.98 -0.36
C GLU A 70 10.90 3.90 0.67
N VAL A 71 11.17 2.69 0.17
CA VAL A 71 11.67 1.59 1.02
C VAL A 71 13.13 1.87 1.32
N SER A 72 13.40 2.38 2.52
CA SER A 72 14.76 2.48 3.04
C SER A 72 15.14 1.13 3.66
N GLY A 73 16.28 0.56 3.25
CA GLY A 73 16.82 -0.65 3.90
C GLY A 73 17.34 -0.42 5.33
N ALA A 74 16.93 0.69 5.96
CA ALA A 74 17.55 1.24 7.16
C ALA A 74 17.00 0.65 8.47
N ARG A 75 15.91 -0.12 8.46
CA ARG A 75 15.40 -0.73 9.70
C ARG A 75 16.31 -1.84 10.27
N LEU A 76 17.33 -2.26 9.53
CA LEU A 76 18.41 -3.07 10.09
C LEU A 76 19.33 -2.31 11.06
N LYS A 77 19.20 -0.98 11.22
CA LYS A 77 20.07 -0.19 12.11
C LYS A 77 19.58 -0.10 13.56
N GLU A 78 18.30 -0.37 13.84
CA GLU A 78 17.79 -0.38 15.24
C GLU A 78 18.26 -1.59 16.05
N PHE A 79 18.84 -2.60 15.40
CA PHE A 79 19.38 -3.81 16.05
C PHE A 79 20.91 -3.92 15.95
N LEU A 80 21.59 -2.90 15.43
CA LEU A 80 23.05 -2.82 15.47
C LEU A 80 23.44 -2.07 16.75
N LEU A 81 23.61 -2.84 17.84
CA LEU A 81 24.26 -2.41 19.07
C LEU A 81 25.76 -2.17 18.84
#